data_AF-A0A401IDH2-F1
#
_entry.id   AF-A0A401IDH2-F1
#
_cell.length_a   1.000
_cell.length_b   1.000
_cell.length_c   1.000
_cell.angle_alpha   90.00
_cell.angle_beta   90.00
_cell.angle_gamma   90.00
#
_symmetry.space_group_name_H-M   'P 1'
#
loop_
_entity.id
_entity.type
_entity.pdbx_description
1 polymer ?
#
loop_
_entity_poly.entity_id
_entity_poly.type
_entity_poly.pdbx_seq_one_letter_code
_entity_poly.pdbx_strand_id
1 'polypeptide(L)'
;MNVTTTSPVDHSITNQSSLSETEWELMPEPDISELIIEDEQPVDNLISEKQQRLLTSSAYSSLNLEIPFLVTANVGLFYANKKPPLVPDVMLSLRVKCPEDWSQKKNRSYFTWNFGKAPEIAIEIVSNKVGNELGTKLEDYLDAGVGYYVIFDPLKYLTDNVLQVYKRQVISYQLQDNYWLEEVNLGLTLWSGEFEGQFYEQWLRWCDRSGNILLTGDEKFELEKQRAEAEKQRAEFEKQRADRLAQILREQGINPDTI
;
A
#
# COMPACT_ATOMS: atom_id res chain seq x y z
N MET A 1 -33.07 -83.90 31.38
CA MET A 1 -32.32 -82.64 31.57
C MET A 1 -32.96 -81.63 30.64
N ASN A 2 -33.67 -80.65 31.21
CA ASN A 2 -34.69 -79.85 30.54
C ASN A 2 -34.13 -78.64 29.78
N VAL A 3 -34.82 -78.37 28.68
CA VAL A 3 -34.87 -77.20 27.78
C VAL A 3 -35.20 -75.90 28.55
N THR A 4 -34.80 -74.70 28.07
CA THR A 4 -35.67 -73.52 27.76
C THR A 4 -34.86 -72.30 27.25
N THR A 5 -35.51 -71.57 26.35
CA THR A 5 -35.22 -70.47 25.41
C THR A 5 -35.14 -69.02 25.95
N THR A 6 -34.76 -68.08 25.04
CA THR A 6 -35.09 -66.61 24.92
C THR A 6 -34.41 -65.62 25.89
N SER A 7 -33.96 -64.38 25.56
CA SER A 7 -34.25 -63.37 24.52
C SER A 7 -33.13 -62.28 24.42
N PRO A 8 -33.18 -61.32 23.46
CA PRO A 8 -32.10 -60.36 23.09
C PRO A 8 -32.26 -58.93 23.67
N VAL A 9 -31.16 -58.16 23.79
CA VAL A 9 -31.10 -56.73 24.18
C VAL A 9 -29.74 -56.18 23.68
N ASP A 10 -29.51 -54.97 23.20
CA ASP A 10 -30.27 -53.85 22.60
C ASP A 10 -29.18 -52.88 22.10
N HIS A 11 -29.51 -52.05 21.10
CA HIS A 11 -28.64 -51.08 20.47
C HIS A 11 -28.22 -49.96 21.43
N SER A 12 -26.93 -49.61 21.46
CA SER A 12 -26.52 -48.25 21.76
C SER A 12 -25.33 -47.82 20.91
N ILE A 13 -25.68 -47.07 19.86
CA ILE A 13 -24.83 -46.13 19.17
C ILE A 13 -24.42 -45.06 20.19
N THR A 14 -23.12 -44.88 20.43
CA THR A 14 -22.61 -43.66 21.07
C THR A 14 -21.48 -43.13 20.18
N ASN A 15 -21.86 -42.30 19.22
CA ASN A 15 -21.92 -40.84 19.30
C ASN A 15 -20.55 -40.25 18.95
N GLN A 16 -20.43 -39.86 17.68
CA GLN A 16 -19.39 -38.96 17.18
C GLN A 16 -19.37 -37.71 18.06
N SER A 17 -18.22 -37.43 18.67
CA SER A 17 -17.93 -36.14 19.26
C SER A 17 -17.82 -35.12 18.12
N SER A 18 -18.91 -34.37 17.92
CA SER A 18 -18.89 -33.09 17.22
C SER A 18 -18.21 -32.07 18.14
N LEU A 19 -17.04 -31.58 17.75
CA LEU A 19 -16.46 -30.38 18.34
C LEU A 19 -17.45 -29.23 18.06
N SER A 20 -18.06 -28.69 19.11
CA SER A 20 -18.97 -27.55 19.02
C SER A 20 -18.18 -26.28 18.75
N GLU A 21 -18.67 -25.43 17.85
CA GLU A 21 -18.11 -24.11 17.48
C GLU A 21 -17.80 -23.18 18.69
N THR A 22 -18.34 -23.48 19.88
CA THR A 22 -18.18 -22.71 21.11
C THR A 22 -16.79 -22.82 21.77
N GLU A 23 -15.96 -23.81 21.43
CA GLU A 23 -14.63 -23.97 22.05
C GLU A 23 -13.58 -22.96 21.53
N TRP A 24 -13.79 -22.36 20.35
CA TRP A 24 -12.84 -21.41 19.77
C TRP A 24 -12.91 -20.01 20.40
N GLU A 25 -14.04 -19.60 20.97
CA GLU A 25 -14.24 -18.25 21.54
C GLU A 25 -13.59 -18.04 22.92
N LEU A 26 -13.14 -19.11 23.59
CA LEU A 26 -12.64 -19.08 24.97
C LEU A 26 -11.16 -19.44 25.11
N MET A 27 -10.43 -19.54 23.99
CA MET A 27 -8.98 -19.72 24.08
C MET A 27 -8.37 -18.43 24.65
N PRO A 28 -7.71 -18.46 25.83
CA PRO A 28 -6.97 -17.30 26.29
C PRO A 28 -5.94 -16.95 25.21
N GLU A 29 -5.78 -15.67 24.90
CA GLU A 29 -4.76 -15.22 23.97
C GLU A 29 -3.42 -15.84 24.39
N PRO A 30 -2.74 -16.57 23.49
CA PRO A 30 -1.46 -17.16 23.85
C PRO A 30 -0.52 -16.03 24.24
N ASP A 31 0.26 -16.23 25.31
CA ASP A 31 1.30 -15.27 25.68
C ASP A 31 2.37 -15.29 24.59
N ILE A 32 2.31 -14.29 23.71
CA ILE A 32 3.22 -14.12 22.59
C ILE A 32 4.47 -13.32 22.98
N SER A 33 4.66 -12.97 24.26
CA SER A 33 5.80 -12.16 24.72
C SER A 33 7.15 -12.83 24.47
N GLU A 34 7.17 -14.17 24.46
CA GLU A 34 8.35 -14.98 24.13
C GLU A 34 8.38 -15.44 22.67
N LEU A 35 7.31 -15.19 21.90
CA LEU A 35 7.33 -15.47 20.47
C LEU A 35 8.25 -14.46 19.78
N ILE A 36 9.34 -14.99 19.24
CA ILE A 36 10.17 -14.29 18.28
C ILE A 36 9.36 -14.24 16.97
N ILE A 37 8.44 -13.27 16.88
CA ILE A 37 7.66 -12.98 15.67
C ILE A 37 8.54 -12.40 14.54
N GLU A 38 9.76 -12.02 14.90
CA GLU A 38 10.80 -11.43 14.08
C GLU A 38 12.08 -12.23 14.33
N ASP A 39 12.16 -13.43 13.76
CA ASP A 39 13.44 -14.16 13.70
C ASP A 39 14.48 -13.24 13.04
N GLU A 40 15.77 -13.43 13.34
CA GLU A 40 16.90 -12.61 12.88
C GLU A 40 17.15 -12.64 11.35
N GLN A 41 16.09 -12.81 10.54
CA GLN A 41 15.93 -12.51 9.13
C GLN A 41 14.60 -11.74 8.96
N PRO A 42 14.60 -10.49 8.47
CA PRO A 42 13.44 -9.61 8.57
C PRO A 42 12.28 -10.16 7.73
N VAL A 43 11.21 -10.58 8.39
CA VAL A 43 9.90 -10.67 7.74
C VAL A 43 9.16 -9.37 8.03
N ASP A 44 8.60 -8.77 6.99
CA ASP A 44 7.80 -7.56 7.12
C ASP A 44 6.61 -7.78 8.06
N ASN A 45 6.34 -6.81 8.94
CA ASN A 45 5.09 -6.80 9.70
C ASN A 45 3.92 -6.34 8.82
N LEU A 46 2.68 -6.57 9.25
CA LEU A 46 1.49 -6.23 8.47
C LEU A 46 1.38 -4.74 8.10
N ILE A 47 1.98 -3.84 8.89
CA ILE A 47 2.02 -2.41 8.60
C ILE A 47 2.97 -2.15 7.43
N SER A 48 4.20 -2.67 7.48
CA SER A 48 5.20 -2.53 6.40
C SER A 48 4.64 -3.06 5.09
N GLU A 49 4.09 -4.27 5.12
CA GLU A 49 3.55 -4.97 3.97
C GLU A 49 2.42 -4.17 3.27
N LYS A 50 1.44 -3.67 4.06
CA LYS A 50 0.36 -2.80 3.55
C LYS A 50 0.91 -1.46 3.07
N GLN A 51 1.87 -0.88 3.78
CA GLN A 51 2.46 0.41 3.44
C GLN A 51 3.23 0.36 2.10
N GLN A 52 3.93 -0.74 1.82
CA GLN A 52 4.57 -0.99 0.52
C GLN A 52 3.55 -1.05 -0.61
N ARG A 53 2.44 -1.80 -0.43
CA ARG A 53 1.33 -1.83 -1.40
C ARG A 53 0.66 -0.48 -1.59
N LEU A 54 0.45 0.27 -0.52
CA LEU A 54 -0.18 1.58 -0.56
C LEU A 54 0.65 2.56 -1.41
N LEU A 55 1.96 2.63 -1.19
CA LEU A 55 2.86 3.51 -1.94
C LEU A 55 3.00 3.09 -3.40
N THR A 56 3.13 1.79 -3.68
CA THR A 56 3.28 1.30 -5.06
C THR A 56 1.99 1.45 -5.87
N SER A 57 0.84 1.04 -5.32
CA SER A 57 -0.46 1.10 -6.00
C SER A 57 -0.90 2.53 -6.28
N SER A 58 -0.75 3.45 -5.32
CA SER A 58 -1.06 4.88 -5.51
C SER A 58 -0.15 5.54 -6.54
N ALA A 59 1.15 5.19 -6.55
CA ALA A 59 2.08 5.68 -7.56
C ALA A 59 1.66 5.25 -8.97
N TYR A 60 1.44 3.95 -9.22
CA TYR A 60 1.02 3.49 -10.55
C TYR A 60 -0.38 3.97 -10.95
N SER A 61 -1.25 4.23 -9.99
CA SER A 61 -2.59 4.74 -10.27
C SER A 61 -2.59 6.23 -10.59
N SER A 62 -1.71 7.03 -9.96
CA SER A 62 -1.84 8.49 -9.93
C SER A 62 -0.64 9.30 -10.40
N LEU A 63 0.57 8.73 -10.49
CA LEU A 63 1.70 9.42 -11.11
C LEU A 63 1.46 9.54 -12.62
N ASN A 64 0.91 10.68 -13.03
CA ASN A 64 0.71 11.01 -14.43
C ASN A 64 1.95 11.73 -14.98
N LEU A 65 3.02 10.96 -15.22
CA LEU A 65 4.26 11.47 -15.79
C LEU A 65 4.32 11.17 -17.29
N GLU A 66 4.73 12.15 -18.08
CA GLU A 66 5.00 11.96 -19.53
C GLU A 66 6.25 11.11 -19.79
N ILE A 67 7.06 10.90 -18.76
CA ILE A 67 8.26 10.07 -18.79
C ILE A 67 7.98 8.69 -18.17
N PRO A 68 8.62 7.62 -18.66
CA PRO A 68 8.48 6.32 -18.04
C PRO A 68 9.08 6.36 -16.63
N PHE A 69 8.52 5.59 -15.72
CA PHE A 69 9.04 5.41 -14.38
C PHE A 69 8.84 3.95 -13.93
N LEU A 70 9.55 3.58 -12.87
CA LEU A 70 9.45 2.29 -12.21
C LEU A 70 9.33 2.54 -10.71
N VAL A 71 8.25 2.04 -10.11
CA VAL A 71 8.13 1.88 -8.65
C VAL A 71 8.17 0.39 -8.32
N THR A 72 8.97 0.02 -7.33
CA THR A 72 9.06 -1.37 -6.85
C THR A 72 8.88 -1.44 -5.35
N ALA A 73 8.39 -2.58 -4.86
CA ALA A 73 8.42 -2.91 -3.45
C ALA A 73 9.27 -4.15 -3.20
N ASN A 74 10.12 -4.11 -2.17
CA ASN A 74 10.97 -5.22 -1.75
C ASN A 74 11.79 -5.84 -2.92
N VAL A 75 12.42 -4.99 -3.74
CA VAL A 75 13.25 -5.39 -4.89
C VAL A 75 14.70 -4.98 -4.66
N GLY A 76 15.61 -5.93 -4.79
CA GLY A 76 17.04 -5.70 -4.60
C GLY A 76 17.66 -4.68 -5.59
N LEU A 77 18.36 -3.70 -5.02
CA LEU A 77 19.23 -2.71 -5.66
C LEU A 77 20.68 -3.20 -5.65
N PHE A 78 21.16 -3.61 -6.83
CA PHE A 78 22.53 -4.01 -7.07
C PHE A 78 23.30 -2.84 -7.68
N TYR A 79 24.16 -2.21 -6.87
CA TYR A 79 24.84 -0.97 -7.23
C TYR A 79 26.35 -1.12 -7.42
N ALA A 80 26.96 -2.20 -6.91
CA ALA A 80 28.39 -2.46 -7.05
C ALA A 80 28.69 -3.96 -7.16
N ASN A 81 29.80 -4.30 -7.82
CA ASN A 81 30.30 -5.66 -7.85
C ASN A 81 30.90 -6.03 -6.48
N LYS A 82 30.46 -7.16 -5.88
CA LYS A 82 30.91 -7.68 -4.58
C LYS A 82 30.43 -6.92 -3.33
N LYS A 83 29.57 -5.91 -3.45
CA LYS A 83 28.80 -5.41 -2.30
C LYS A 83 27.47 -6.17 -2.20
N PRO A 84 26.94 -6.42 -0.98
CA PRO A 84 25.59 -6.94 -0.84
C PRO A 84 24.59 -5.97 -1.47
N PRO A 85 23.50 -6.47 -2.08
CA PRO A 85 22.44 -5.59 -2.57
C PRO A 85 21.73 -4.92 -1.39
N LEU A 86 21.26 -3.69 -1.62
CA LEU A 86 20.27 -3.07 -0.76
C LEU A 86 18.88 -3.55 -1.16
N VAL A 87 17.94 -3.61 -0.24
CA VAL A 87 16.56 -4.01 -0.55
C VAL A 87 15.64 -2.96 0.06
N PRO A 88 15.35 -1.86 -0.66
CA PRO A 88 14.39 -0.87 -0.19
C PRO A 88 12.99 -1.48 -0.13
N ASP A 89 12.23 -1.08 0.88
CA ASP A 89 10.81 -1.43 0.97
C ASP A 89 10.03 -0.82 -0.19
N VAL A 90 10.36 0.42 -0.58
CA VAL A 90 9.86 1.05 -1.80
C VAL A 90 10.97 1.81 -2.51
N MET A 91 11.02 1.70 -3.84
CA MET A 91 11.97 2.45 -4.67
C MET A 91 11.24 3.11 -5.85
N LEU A 92 11.58 4.37 -6.17
CA LEU A 92 11.10 5.09 -7.36
C LEU A 92 12.31 5.45 -8.25
N SER A 93 12.23 5.10 -9.52
CA SER A 93 13.19 5.50 -10.55
C SER A 93 12.46 6.08 -11.76
N LEU A 94 12.81 7.31 -12.12
CA LEU A 94 12.27 8.06 -13.26
C LEU A 94 13.08 7.80 -14.54
N ARG A 95 12.49 8.02 -15.70
CA ARG A 95 13.11 7.83 -17.03
C ARG A 95 13.64 6.41 -17.27
N VAL A 96 13.07 5.41 -16.60
CA VAL A 96 13.37 3.98 -16.80
C VAL A 96 12.08 3.20 -17.05
N LYS A 97 12.18 2.10 -17.81
CA LYS A 97 11.05 1.21 -18.08
C LYS A 97 11.25 -0.11 -17.33
N CYS A 98 10.16 -0.70 -16.86
CA CYS A 98 10.18 -2.09 -16.40
C CYS A 98 10.63 -3.00 -17.56
N PRO A 99 11.64 -3.87 -17.37
CA PRO A 99 12.02 -4.84 -18.38
C PRO A 99 10.86 -5.80 -18.70
N GLU A 100 10.69 -6.17 -19.97
CA GLU A 100 9.59 -7.05 -20.40
C GLU A 100 9.91 -8.55 -20.25
N ASP A 101 11.15 -8.97 -20.57
CA ASP A 101 11.55 -10.38 -20.56
C ASP A 101 12.01 -10.83 -19.17
N TRP A 102 11.08 -11.30 -18.34
CA TRP A 102 11.39 -11.80 -17.00
C TRP A 102 12.01 -13.21 -16.99
N SER A 103 12.15 -13.88 -18.13
CA SER A 103 12.91 -15.14 -18.20
C SER A 103 14.39 -14.92 -17.87
N GLN A 104 14.90 -13.72 -18.13
CA GLN A 104 16.30 -13.34 -17.92
C GLN A 104 16.51 -12.84 -16.49
N LYS A 105 17.45 -13.46 -15.75
CA LYS A 105 17.76 -13.07 -14.35
C LYS A 105 18.13 -11.59 -14.20
N LYS A 106 18.80 -11.02 -15.20
CA LYS A 106 19.23 -9.60 -15.26
C LYS A 106 18.06 -8.60 -15.26
N ASN A 107 16.84 -9.07 -15.48
CA ASN A 107 15.61 -8.28 -15.57
C ASN A 107 14.72 -8.39 -14.32
N ARG A 108 15.13 -9.18 -13.31
CA ARG A 108 14.32 -9.49 -12.11
C ARG A 108 14.66 -8.67 -10.86
N SER A 109 15.66 -7.78 -10.97
CA SER A 109 16.11 -6.91 -9.89
C SER A 109 16.68 -5.62 -10.48
N TYR A 110 16.94 -4.63 -9.63
CA TYR A 110 17.44 -3.34 -10.08
C TYR A 110 18.98 -3.36 -10.12
N PHE A 111 19.52 -3.70 -11.29
CA PHE A 111 20.95 -3.61 -11.54
C PHE A 111 21.29 -2.24 -12.11
N THR A 112 22.03 -1.40 -11.39
CA THR A 112 22.32 -0.01 -11.80
C THR A 112 23.00 0.05 -13.17
N TRP A 113 23.83 -0.94 -13.52
CA TRP A 113 24.49 -1.04 -14.83
C TRP A 113 23.56 -1.49 -15.98
N ASN A 114 22.40 -2.11 -15.67
CA ASN A 114 21.38 -2.41 -16.68
C ASN A 114 20.43 -1.24 -16.89
N PHE A 115 20.04 -0.57 -15.79
CA PHE A 115 19.16 0.61 -15.82
C PHE A 115 19.90 1.92 -16.15
N GLY A 116 21.24 1.92 -16.06
CA GLY A 116 22.12 3.05 -16.38
C GLY A 116 22.21 4.13 -15.30
N LYS A 117 21.53 3.97 -14.16
CA LYS A 117 21.44 4.96 -13.08
C LYS A 117 20.93 4.35 -11.78
N ALA A 118 21.25 4.99 -10.66
CA ALA A 118 20.61 4.77 -9.36
C ALA A 118 19.15 5.25 -9.37
N PRO A 119 18.27 4.73 -8.49
CA PRO A 119 16.92 5.26 -8.31
C PRO A 119 16.94 6.66 -7.71
N GLU A 120 15.88 7.43 -7.96
CA GLU A 120 15.69 8.74 -7.34
C GLU A 120 15.33 8.64 -5.86
N ILE A 121 14.52 7.65 -5.47
CA ILE A 121 14.05 7.50 -4.09
C ILE A 121 14.20 6.05 -3.63
N ALA A 122 14.70 5.86 -2.42
CA ALA A 122 14.53 4.64 -1.62
C ALA A 122 13.83 4.98 -0.30
N ILE A 123 12.81 4.21 0.06
CA ILE A 123 12.05 4.32 1.31
C ILE A 123 12.25 3.04 2.10
N GLU A 124 12.57 3.18 3.38
CA GLU A 124 12.57 2.11 4.38
C GLU A 124 11.44 2.37 5.38
N ILE A 125 10.70 1.33 5.70
CA ILE A 125 9.59 1.29 6.64
C ILE A 125 10.09 0.52 7.85
N VAL A 126 10.34 1.25 8.92
CA VAL A 126 10.90 0.67 10.14
C VAL A 126 9.85 -0.20 10.82
N SER A 127 10.17 -1.49 10.92
CA SER A 127 9.37 -2.47 11.64
C SER A 127 9.96 -2.85 13.00
N ASN A 128 11.26 -2.62 13.23
CA ASN A 128 11.95 -2.90 14.48
C ASN A 128 13.26 -2.08 14.65
N LYS A 129 14.07 -2.41 15.67
CA LYS A 129 15.33 -1.71 16.00
C LYS A 129 16.58 -2.26 15.31
N VAL A 130 16.47 -3.32 14.51
CA VAL A 130 17.62 -4.14 14.09
C VAL A 130 18.28 -3.62 12.80
N GLY A 131 17.53 -2.93 11.93
CA GLY A 131 17.96 -2.67 10.55
C GLY A 131 18.99 -1.56 10.32
N ASN A 132 19.42 -0.85 11.37
CA ASN A 132 20.49 0.18 11.32
C ASN A 132 20.29 1.26 10.22
N GLU A 133 19.04 1.66 10.01
CA GLU A 133 18.61 2.63 8.98
C GLU A 133 19.31 3.99 9.12
N LEU A 134 19.59 4.41 10.36
CA LEU A 134 20.27 5.68 10.67
C LEU A 134 21.80 5.56 10.71
N GLY A 135 22.34 4.37 10.48
CA GLY A 135 23.78 4.08 10.52
C GLY A 135 24.32 3.68 9.15
N THR A 136 24.68 2.41 9.01
CA THR A 136 25.37 1.91 7.80
C THR A 136 24.49 1.96 6.56
N LYS A 137 23.17 1.75 6.67
CA LYS A 137 22.26 1.80 5.52
C LYS A 137 22.27 3.17 4.85
N LEU A 138 22.32 4.26 5.63
CA LEU A 138 22.37 5.62 5.11
C LEU A 138 23.64 5.85 4.27
N GLU A 139 24.80 5.36 4.72
CA GLU A 139 26.04 5.39 3.94
C GLU A 139 26.00 4.46 2.72
N ASP A 140 25.42 3.26 2.85
CA ASP A 140 25.29 2.33 1.73
C ASP A 140 24.40 2.88 0.62
N TYR A 141 23.29 3.56 0.97
CA TYR A 141 22.41 4.25 0.00
C TYR A 141 23.10 5.45 -0.65
N LEU A 142 23.95 6.17 0.10
CA LEU A 142 24.76 7.26 -0.42
C LEU A 142 25.76 6.74 -1.47
N ASP A 143 26.47 5.65 -1.13
CA ASP A 143 27.39 4.94 -2.03
C ASP A 143 26.67 4.36 -3.26
N ALA A 144 25.43 3.87 -3.09
CA ALA A 144 24.58 3.40 -4.18
C ALA A 144 24.10 4.53 -5.09
N GLY A 145 24.23 5.79 -4.65
CA GLY A 145 23.92 6.98 -5.42
C GLY A 145 22.44 7.36 -5.43
N VAL A 146 21.65 6.87 -4.47
CA VAL A 146 20.22 7.17 -4.40
C VAL A 146 19.99 8.66 -4.10
N GLY A 147 19.07 9.31 -4.84
CA GLY A 147 18.84 10.76 -4.72
C GLY A 147 18.24 11.18 -3.38
N TYR A 148 17.20 10.47 -2.95
CA TYR A 148 16.52 10.67 -1.67
C TYR A 148 16.42 9.35 -0.91
N TYR A 149 16.83 9.38 0.34
CA TYR A 149 16.67 8.27 1.27
C TYR A 149 15.63 8.67 2.33
N VAL A 150 14.59 7.86 2.48
CA VAL A 150 13.46 8.15 3.36
C VAL A 150 13.34 7.04 4.40
N ILE A 151 13.25 7.44 5.66
CA ILE A 151 12.97 6.53 6.77
C ILE A 151 11.58 6.88 7.28
N PHE A 152 10.68 5.91 7.25
CA PHE A 152 9.34 6.01 7.81
C PHE A 152 9.24 5.06 9.01
N ASP A 153 9.15 5.63 10.20
CA ASP A 153 9.15 4.95 11.49
C ASP A 153 7.85 5.23 12.26
N PRO A 154 6.73 4.62 11.84
CA PRO A 154 5.42 4.90 12.44
C PRO A 154 5.33 4.49 13.91
N LEU A 155 6.12 3.50 14.34
CA LEU A 155 6.14 3.01 15.72
C LEU A 155 7.27 3.62 16.56
N LYS A 156 8.06 4.54 15.98
CA LYS A 156 9.14 5.27 16.67
C LYS A 156 10.18 4.34 17.32
N TYR A 157 10.58 3.29 16.62
CA TYR A 157 11.59 2.37 17.11
C TYR A 157 13.00 2.98 17.13
N LEU A 158 13.31 3.86 16.18
CA LEU A 158 14.63 4.46 16.00
C LEU A 158 14.71 5.85 16.61
N THR A 159 13.74 6.72 16.33
CA THR A 159 13.70 8.10 16.84
C THR A 159 12.28 8.57 17.15
N ASP A 160 12.15 9.74 17.78
CA ASP A 160 10.84 10.38 18.00
C ASP A 160 10.18 10.92 16.71
N ASN A 161 10.91 10.96 15.59
CA ASN A 161 10.43 11.43 14.29
C ASN A 161 9.83 10.27 13.50
N VAL A 162 8.58 10.42 13.08
CA VAL A 162 7.86 9.41 12.27
C VAL A 162 8.36 9.34 10.83
N LEU A 163 8.84 10.45 10.29
CA LEU A 163 9.29 10.54 8.90
C LEU A 163 10.55 11.39 8.82
N GLN A 164 11.59 10.84 8.21
CA GLN A 164 12.85 11.52 7.97
C GLN A 164 13.21 11.40 6.49
N VAL A 165 13.42 12.55 5.84
CA VAL A 165 13.78 12.61 4.43
C VAL A 165 15.20 13.14 4.32
N TYR A 166 16.08 12.37 3.70
CA TYR A 166 17.46 12.74 3.44
C TYR A 166 17.66 12.98 1.96
N LYS A 167 18.20 14.13 1.60
CA LYS A 167 18.60 14.44 0.23
C LYS A 167 20.09 14.24 0.06
N ARG A 168 20.48 13.51 -0.99
CA ARG A 168 21.88 13.30 -1.33
C ARG A 168 22.54 14.61 -1.76
N GLN A 169 23.64 14.93 -1.10
CA GLN A 169 24.63 15.91 -1.53
C GLN A 169 25.83 15.16 -2.10
N VAL A 170 26.89 15.88 -2.49
CA VAL A 170 28.05 15.30 -3.17
C VAL A 170 28.69 14.16 -2.37
N ILE A 171 28.82 14.31 -1.05
CA ILE A 171 29.55 13.36 -0.17
C ILE A 171 28.76 12.94 1.08
N SER A 172 27.49 13.33 1.20
CA SER A 172 26.69 13.04 2.39
C SER A 172 25.20 13.13 2.09
N TYR A 173 24.39 12.59 2.98
CA TYR A 173 22.97 12.88 3.05
C TYR A 173 22.71 14.08 3.97
N GLN A 174 21.82 14.97 3.54
CA GLN A 174 21.34 16.08 4.34
C GLN A 174 19.87 15.86 4.71
N LEU A 175 19.57 15.86 6.00
CA LEU A 175 18.20 15.84 6.50
C LEU A 175 17.44 17.09 6.01
N GLN A 176 16.25 16.88 5.46
CA GLN A 176 15.38 17.94 4.97
C GLN A 176 14.40 18.38 6.06
N ASP A 177 14.00 19.66 6.01
CA ASP A 177 13.03 20.27 6.93
C ASP A 177 11.57 20.10 6.48
N ASN A 178 11.37 19.56 5.29
CA ASN A 178 10.08 19.28 4.70
C ASN A 178 10.13 17.97 3.89
N TYR A 179 8.96 17.52 3.44
CA TYR A 179 8.79 16.23 2.77
C TYR A 179 8.58 16.37 1.26
N TRP A 180 8.95 17.51 0.69
CA TRP A 180 8.85 17.78 -0.74
C TRP A 180 10.18 17.48 -1.45
N LEU A 181 10.14 16.56 -2.43
CA LEU A 181 11.30 16.07 -3.15
C LEU A 181 11.42 16.85 -4.48
N GLU A 182 12.05 18.03 -4.42
CA GLU A 182 12.09 18.99 -5.53
C GLU A 182 12.56 18.39 -6.87
N GLU A 183 13.55 17.49 -6.88
CA GLU A 183 14.13 16.97 -8.13
C GLU A 183 13.20 15.99 -8.87
N VAL A 184 12.18 15.47 -8.19
CA VAL A 184 11.18 14.54 -8.76
C VAL A 184 9.78 15.15 -8.85
N ASN A 185 9.58 16.38 -8.35
CA ASN A 185 8.27 17.03 -8.25
C ASN A 185 7.22 16.15 -7.54
N LEU A 186 7.60 15.55 -6.41
CA LEU A 186 6.75 14.65 -5.64
C LEU A 186 6.94 14.92 -4.15
N GLY A 187 5.86 14.82 -3.38
CA GLY A 187 5.87 14.98 -1.94
C GLY A 187 5.51 13.69 -1.22
N LEU A 188 5.81 13.67 0.08
CA LEU A 188 5.34 12.68 1.03
C LEU A 188 4.50 13.36 2.11
N THR A 189 3.47 12.69 2.58
CA THR A 189 2.64 13.15 3.70
C THR A 189 2.18 11.98 4.55
N LEU A 190 1.97 12.24 5.83
CA LEU A 190 1.27 11.32 6.72
C LEU A 190 -0.23 11.52 6.55
N TRP A 191 -0.98 10.42 6.56
CA TRP A 191 -2.40 10.39 6.35
C TRP A 191 -3.06 9.41 7.32
N SER A 192 -4.17 9.84 7.91
CA SER A 192 -5.01 9.02 8.78
C SER A 192 -6.23 8.58 8.00
N GLY A 193 -6.45 7.28 7.92
CA GLY A 193 -7.57 6.72 7.20
C GLY A 193 -7.47 5.22 6.96
N GLU A 194 -8.40 4.73 6.15
CA GLU A 194 -8.55 3.31 5.88
C GLU A 194 -7.82 2.90 4.60
N PHE A 195 -7.05 1.82 4.68
CA PHE A 195 -6.50 1.13 3.51
C PHE A 195 -6.70 -0.37 3.68
N GLU A 196 -7.30 -1.01 2.65
CA GLU A 196 -7.61 -2.45 2.66
C GLU A 196 -8.37 -2.92 3.92
N GLY A 197 -9.40 -2.18 4.32
CA GLY A 197 -10.22 -2.53 5.49
C GLY A 197 -9.57 -2.22 6.85
N GLN A 198 -8.36 -1.67 6.87
CA GLN A 198 -7.66 -1.32 8.10
C GLN A 198 -7.48 0.18 8.22
N PHE A 199 -8.08 0.76 9.26
CA PHE A 199 -7.80 2.13 9.67
C PHE A 199 -6.42 2.21 10.35
N TYR A 200 -5.64 3.21 9.97
CA TYR A 200 -4.37 3.53 10.62
C TYR A 200 -4.14 5.03 10.60
N GLU A 201 -3.53 5.56 11.66
CA GLU A 201 -3.39 7.01 11.84
C GLU A 201 -2.26 7.65 11.02
N GLN A 202 -1.31 6.83 10.55
CA GLN A 202 -0.03 7.35 10.07
C GLN A 202 0.43 6.74 8.74
N TRP A 203 -0.49 6.35 7.85
CA TRP A 203 -0.08 5.89 6.52
C TRP A 203 0.78 6.95 5.81
N LEU A 204 1.91 6.54 5.25
CA LEU A 204 2.70 7.37 4.35
C LEU A 204 2.07 7.37 2.95
N ARG A 205 1.86 8.55 2.38
CA ARG A 205 1.26 8.75 1.06
C ARG A 205 2.14 9.66 0.20
N TRP A 206 2.17 9.37 -1.10
CA TRP A 206 2.62 10.34 -2.09
C TRP A 206 1.63 11.51 -2.16
N CYS A 207 2.12 12.72 -2.34
CA CYS A 207 1.29 13.90 -2.58
C CYS A 207 1.87 14.82 -3.66
N ASP A 208 1.01 15.65 -4.25
CA ASP A 208 1.43 16.71 -5.17
C ASP A 208 1.92 17.97 -4.43
N ARG A 209 2.32 19.02 -5.18
CA ARG A 209 2.85 20.26 -4.62
C ARG A 209 1.85 21.00 -3.72
N SER A 210 0.55 20.77 -3.94
CA SER A 210 -0.53 21.35 -3.16
C SER A 210 -0.87 20.50 -1.92
N GLY A 211 -0.20 19.37 -1.72
CA GLY A 211 -0.47 18.43 -0.64
C GLY A 211 -1.64 17.49 -0.92
N ASN A 212 -2.17 17.45 -2.15
CA ASN A 212 -3.21 16.48 -2.50
C ASN A 212 -2.60 15.09 -2.58
N ILE A 213 -3.20 14.13 -1.87
CA ILE A 213 -2.75 12.75 -1.91
C ILE A 213 -2.94 12.13 -3.30
N LEU A 214 -1.95 11.35 -3.72
CA LEU A 214 -2.09 10.51 -4.90
C LEU A 214 -2.96 9.31 -4.53
N LEU A 215 -4.09 9.19 -5.20
CA LEU A 215 -5.09 8.17 -4.91
C LEU A 215 -4.66 6.80 -5.42
N THR A 216 -5.10 5.74 -4.74
CA THR A 216 -5.06 4.37 -5.24
C THR A 216 -6.12 4.19 -6.34
N GLY A 217 -6.06 3.06 -7.05
CA GLY A 217 -7.07 2.71 -8.06
C GLY A 217 -8.47 2.62 -7.47
N ASP A 218 -8.60 2.02 -6.28
CA ASP A 218 -9.89 1.84 -5.60
C ASP A 218 -10.49 3.19 -5.16
N GLU A 219 -9.65 4.07 -4.61
CA GLU A 219 -10.08 5.43 -4.22
C GLU A 219 -10.51 6.26 -5.44
N LYS A 220 -9.80 6.13 -6.57
CA LYS A 220 -10.21 6.76 -7.84
C LYS A 220 -11.53 6.21 -8.34
N PHE A 221 -11.70 4.89 -8.29
CA PHE A 221 -12.92 4.24 -8.73
C PHE A 221 -14.12 4.70 -7.90
N GLU A 222 -13.99 4.74 -6.58
CA GLU A 222 -15.07 5.19 -5.70
C GLU A 222 -15.38 6.68 -5.91
N LEU A 223 -14.37 7.53 -6.11
CA LEU A 223 -14.57 8.94 -6.46
C LEU A 223 -15.33 9.11 -7.77
N GLU A 224 -14.97 8.35 -8.80
CA GLU A 224 -15.61 8.45 -10.11
C GLU A 224 -17.04 7.91 -10.09
N LYS A 225 -17.28 6.83 -9.34
CA LYS A 225 -18.63 6.29 -9.10
C LYS A 225 -19.53 7.32 -8.41
N GLN A 226 -19.03 8.02 -7.40
CA GLN A 226 -19.78 9.08 -6.72
C GLN A 226 -20.10 10.25 -7.65
N ARG A 227 -19.15 10.63 -8.54
CA ARG A 227 -19.38 11.66 -9.55
C ARG A 227 -20.46 11.25 -10.55
N ALA A 228 -20.37 10.04 -11.08
CA ALA A 228 -21.35 9.51 -12.03
C ALA A 228 -22.76 9.44 -11.43
N GLU A 229 -22.87 9.01 -10.17
CA GLU A 229 -24.15 8.97 -9.46
C GLU A 229 -24.72 10.38 -9.20
N ALA A 230 -23.87 11.32 -8.79
CA ALA A 230 -24.28 12.72 -8.60
C ALA A 230 -24.74 13.38 -9.92
N GLU A 231 -24.06 13.09 -11.02
CA GLU A 231 -24.43 13.59 -12.35
C GLU A 231 -25.76 12.98 -12.82
N LYS A 232 -25.96 11.67 -12.62
CA LYS A 232 -27.22 10.99 -12.93
C LYS A 232 -28.38 11.59 -12.15
N GLN A 233 -28.21 11.84 -10.85
CA GLN A 233 -29.24 12.48 -10.02
C GLN A 233 -29.57 13.90 -10.50
N ARG A 234 -28.56 14.68 -10.92
CA ARG A 234 -28.78 16.01 -11.50
C ARG A 234 -29.56 15.95 -12.81
N ALA A 235 -29.18 15.04 -13.71
CA ALA A 235 -29.87 14.86 -14.99
C ALA A 235 -31.34 14.41 -14.80
N GLU A 236 -31.60 13.51 -13.85
CA GLU A 236 -32.96 13.08 -13.51
C GLU A 236 -33.78 14.23 -12.93
N PHE A 237 -33.20 15.05 -12.04
CA PHE A 237 -33.88 16.23 -11.48
C PHE A 237 -34.19 17.27 -12.55
N GLU A 238 -33.26 17.57 -13.44
CA GLU A 238 -33.47 18.50 -14.55
C GLU A 238 -34.53 17.99 -15.52
N LYS A 239 -34.52 16.69 -15.84
CA LYS A 239 -35.55 16.07 -16.67
C LYS A 239 -36.94 16.19 -16.03
N GLN A 240 -37.08 15.87 -14.75
CA GLN A 240 -38.35 16.01 -14.04
C GLN A 240 -38.83 17.47 -14.01
N ARG A 241 -37.92 18.43 -13.87
CA ARG A 241 -38.24 19.86 -13.90
C ARG A 241 -38.69 20.30 -15.30
N ALA A 242 -38.00 19.85 -16.34
CA ALA A 242 -38.35 20.12 -17.74
C ALA A 242 -39.72 19.51 -18.08
N ASP A 243 -39.98 18.26 -17.69
CA ASP A 243 -41.26 17.58 -17.90
C ASP A 243 -42.40 18.32 -17.19
N ARG A 244 -42.19 18.76 -15.94
CA ARG A 244 -43.18 19.55 -15.19
C ARG A 244 -43.44 20.90 -15.86
N LEU A 245 -42.39 21.59 -16.32
CA LEU A 245 -42.55 22.86 -17.01
C LEU A 245 -43.29 22.70 -18.34
N ALA A 246 -42.95 21.66 -19.11
CA ALA A 246 -43.64 21.32 -20.35
C ALA A 246 -45.12 21.01 -20.10
N GLN A 247 -45.45 20.31 -19.01
CA GLN A 247 -46.84 20.08 -18.61
C GLN A 247 -47.57 21.39 -18.30
N ILE A 248 -46.98 22.28 -17.49
CA ILE A 248 -47.58 23.59 -17.17
C ILE A 248 -47.80 24.44 -18.43
N LEU A 249 -46.84 24.44 -19.37
CA LEU A 249 -46.97 25.15 -20.64
C LEU A 249 -48.13 24.60 -21.48
N ARG A 250 -48.26 23.27 -21.57
CA ARG A 250 -49.38 22.62 -22.27
C ARG A 250 -50.74 22.97 -21.63
N GLU A 251 -50.82 23.00 -20.30
CA GLU A 251 -52.02 23.42 -19.56
C GLU A 251 -52.40 24.88 -19.82
N GLN A 252 -51.43 25.74 -20.13
CA GLN A 252 -51.64 27.13 -20.55
C GLN A 252 -51.90 27.30 -22.06
N GLY A 253 -51.98 26.20 -22.83
CA GLY A 253 -52.21 26.24 -24.27
C GLY A 253 -50.98 26.63 -25.11
N ILE A 254 -49.79 26.64 -24.51
CA ILE A 254 -48.53 26.91 -25.18
C ILE A 254 -47.88 25.58 -25.55
N ASN A 255 -47.45 25.41 -26.81
CA ASN A 255 -46.74 24.19 -27.22
C ASN A 255 -45.24 24.29 -26.84
N PRO A 256 -44.76 23.51 -25.86
CA PRO A 256 -43.37 23.57 -25.40
C PRO A 256 -42.35 23.13 -26.47
N ASP A 257 -42.75 22.39 -27.49
CA ASP A 257 -41.86 21.91 -28.57
C ASP A 257 -41.62 22.96 -29.67
N THR A 258 -42.21 24.16 -29.52
CA THR A 258 -42.13 25.26 -30.49
C THR A 258 -41.41 26.50 -29.93
N ILE A 259 -40.85 26.40 -28.73
CA ILE A 259 -40.06 27.44 -28.05
C ILE A 259 -38.58 27.11 -28.13
#